data_AF-A0A0G0H083-F1
#
_entry.id   AF-A0A0G0H083-F1
#
_cell.length_a   1.000
_cell.length_b   1.000
_cell.length_c   1.000
_cell.angle_alpha   90.00
_cell.angle_beta   90.00
_cell.angle_gamma   90.00
#
_symmetry.space_group_name_H-M   'P 1'
#
loop_
_entity.id
_entity.type
_entity.pdbx_description
1 polymer ?
#
loop_
_entity_poly.entity_id
_entity_poly.type
_entity_poly.pdbx_seq_one_letter_code
_entity_poly.pdbx_strand_id
1 'polypeptide(L)'
;MDQKAQFEKKLIAIEIELGFLRVPKEGVGFMAPESGAVWLKLDEDKPAIQSTWNKKHQRIFGLTNFYKEKNAKPGDKVTVEFISSRSGKTEFYKLNLAKATLEDIKREEITEKEAEEIIDLSGLSSQAKGNIVEDRIKELILLYGQGLLNVYKPTNDTEGIDLIVVKNGVYQPLFLQVKSNYKLHGGRNLLVQVGDKTLHPHHTLFVAGVYFNPKELEINDKLAFIPSEVVYKEGQKVKLSGSNTGHRVTISLKDGSTAKFTEYLVKKTDFVNKLLEKFAEIERYYK
;
A
#
# COMPACT_ATOMS: atom_id res chain seq x y z
N MET A 1 39.40 -1.83 11.65
CA MET A 1 38.23 -2.06 12.53
C MET A 1 37.43 -3.17 11.88
N ASP A 2 37.50 -4.38 12.43
CA ASP A 2 36.71 -5.51 11.94
C ASP A 2 35.23 -5.17 12.09
N GLN A 3 34.52 -5.01 10.97
CA GLN A 3 33.07 -4.89 10.99
C GLN A 3 32.52 -6.22 11.50
N LYS A 4 31.87 -6.19 12.66
CA LYS A 4 31.04 -7.32 13.10
C LYS A 4 29.98 -7.57 12.03
N ALA A 5 30.02 -8.75 11.42
CA ALA A 5 29.01 -9.20 10.46
C ALA A 5 27.68 -9.43 11.18
N GLN A 6 26.85 -8.40 11.23
CA GLN A 6 25.54 -8.43 11.89
C GLN A 6 24.49 -7.68 11.06
N PHE A 7 23.23 -8.08 11.23
CA PHE A 7 22.08 -7.33 10.72
C PHE A 7 20.95 -7.31 11.74
N GLU A 8 20.03 -6.36 11.58
CA GLU A 8 18.82 -6.25 12.40
C GLU A 8 17.59 -6.38 11.50
N LYS A 9 16.55 -7.06 11.99
CA LYS A 9 15.27 -7.20 11.30
C LYS A 9 14.10 -7.00 12.28
N LYS A 10 13.14 -6.17 11.89
CA LYS A 10 11.84 -6.03 12.57
C LYS A 10 10.95 -7.23 12.25
N LEU A 11 10.37 -7.88 13.25
CA LEU A 11 9.49 -9.04 13.08
C LEU A 11 8.13 -8.62 12.53
N ILE A 12 7.61 -9.39 11.58
CA ILE A 12 6.22 -9.28 11.10
C ILE A 12 5.36 -10.42 11.66
N ALA A 13 4.03 -10.24 11.64
CA ALA A 13 3.10 -11.19 12.24
C ALA A 13 3.28 -12.63 11.71
N ILE A 14 3.42 -12.78 10.40
CA ILE A 14 3.54 -14.10 9.76
C ILE A 14 4.86 -14.83 10.11
N GLU A 15 5.94 -14.09 10.41
CA GLU A 15 7.22 -14.68 10.84
C GLU A 15 7.09 -15.31 12.23
N ILE A 16 6.37 -14.63 13.12
CA ILE A 16 6.10 -15.08 14.48
C ILE A 16 5.18 -16.31 14.44
N GLU A 17 4.09 -16.23 13.67
CA GLU A 17 3.09 -17.29 13.54
C GLU A 17 3.68 -18.57 12.97
N LEU A 18 4.43 -18.46 11.87
CA LEU A 18 4.99 -19.62 11.17
C LEU A 18 6.40 -20.00 11.65
N GLY A 19 6.98 -19.26 12.60
CA GLY A 19 8.25 -19.57 13.23
C GLY A 19 9.45 -19.55 12.29
N PHE A 20 9.58 -18.51 11.48
CA PHE A 20 10.77 -18.27 10.66
C PHE A 20 11.27 -16.83 10.82
N LEU A 21 12.52 -16.60 10.42
CA LEU A 21 13.10 -15.27 10.30
C LEU A 21 13.51 -15.06 8.86
N ARG A 22 13.01 -13.99 8.24
CA ARG A 22 13.51 -13.58 6.94
C ARG A 22 14.80 -12.78 7.08
N VAL A 23 15.81 -13.18 6.32
CA VAL A 23 17.08 -12.47 6.25
C VAL A 23 16.98 -11.37 5.20
N PRO A 24 17.24 -10.08 5.55
CA PRO A 24 17.23 -8.98 4.59
C PRO A 24 18.42 -9.07 3.61
N LYS A 25 18.38 -8.36 2.48
CA LYS A 25 19.43 -8.42 1.45
C LYS A 25 20.82 -8.12 2.01
N GLU A 26 20.95 -7.13 2.89
CA GLU A 26 22.22 -6.83 3.57
C GLU A 26 22.74 -7.98 4.44
N GLY A 27 21.83 -8.83 4.95
CA GLY A 27 22.16 -9.99 5.77
C GLY A 27 22.56 -11.22 4.97
N VAL A 28 22.09 -11.37 3.72
CA VAL A 28 22.31 -12.57 2.89
C VAL A 28 23.80 -12.82 2.64
N GLY A 29 24.62 -11.77 2.50
CA GLY A 29 26.06 -11.89 2.32
C GLY A 29 26.79 -12.52 3.52
N PHE A 30 26.15 -12.54 4.69
CA PHE A 30 26.66 -13.17 5.91
C PHE A 30 26.08 -14.57 6.13
N MET A 31 25.17 -15.02 5.27
CA MET A 31 24.55 -16.34 5.36
C MET A 31 25.29 -17.37 4.52
N ALA A 32 25.02 -18.65 4.79
CA ALA A 32 25.51 -19.75 3.98
C ALA A 32 25.22 -19.54 2.49
N PRO A 33 26.21 -19.82 1.62
CA PRO A 33 26.04 -19.67 0.19
C PRO A 33 25.06 -20.68 -0.38
N GLU A 34 24.62 -21.71 0.35
CA GLU A 34 23.60 -22.67 -0.11
C GLU A 34 22.59 -23.01 0.98
N SER A 35 21.42 -23.54 0.61
CA SER A 35 20.42 -23.96 1.60
C SER A 35 20.94 -25.16 2.39
N GLY A 36 20.71 -25.19 3.70
CA GLY A 36 21.25 -26.25 4.54
C GLY A 36 21.02 -26.03 6.03
N ALA A 37 21.65 -26.89 6.83
CA ALA A 37 21.59 -26.78 8.28
C ALA A 37 22.49 -25.63 8.78
N VAL A 38 21.96 -24.85 9.70
CA VAL A 38 22.68 -23.79 10.42
C VAL A 38 22.49 -23.94 11.92
N TRP A 39 23.38 -23.38 12.72
CA TRP A 39 23.28 -23.46 14.18
C TRP A 39 22.95 -22.09 14.76
N LEU A 40 21.88 -22.03 15.56
CA LEU A 40 21.39 -20.80 16.17
C LEU A 40 21.63 -20.81 17.67
N LYS A 41 22.33 -19.80 18.17
CA LYS A 41 22.41 -19.49 19.60
C LYS A 41 21.34 -18.46 19.94
N LEU A 42 20.30 -18.89 20.66
CA LEU A 42 19.10 -18.09 20.95
C LEU A 42 19.12 -17.42 22.33
N ASP A 43 19.96 -17.92 23.24
CA ASP A 43 20.18 -17.39 24.60
C ASP A 43 21.65 -17.59 24.97
N GLU A 44 22.22 -16.75 25.84
CA GLU A 44 23.62 -16.89 26.26
C GLU A 44 23.89 -18.21 26.99
N ASP A 45 22.93 -18.62 27.81
CA ASP A 45 23.00 -19.77 28.71
C ASP A 45 22.51 -21.09 28.10
N LYS A 46 21.97 -21.07 26.87
CA LYS A 46 21.46 -22.26 26.18
C LYS A 46 22.44 -22.77 25.11
N PRO A 47 22.48 -24.09 24.86
CA PRO A 47 23.22 -24.63 23.73
C PRO A 47 22.63 -24.12 22.41
N ALA A 48 23.46 -24.06 21.37
CA ALA A 48 22.98 -23.74 20.03
C ALA A 48 22.06 -24.86 19.52
N ILE A 49 20.98 -24.48 18.84
CA ILE A 49 20.05 -25.42 18.21
C ILE A 49 20.33 -25.53 16.71
N GLN A 50 20.10 -26.71 16.15
CA GLN A 50 20.13 -26.87 14.70
C GLN A 50 18.84 -26.30 14.09
N SER A 51 18.99 -25.54 13.02
CA SER A 51 17.94 -24.90 12.25
C SER A 51 18.20 -25.09 10.76
N THR A 52 17.31 -24.59 9.90
CA THR A 52 17.43 -24.67 8.45
C THR A 52 17.45 -23.29 7.84
N TRP A 53 18.51 -23.01 7.08
CA TRP A 53 18.62 -21.88 6.17
C TRP A 53 18.14 -22.27 4.78
N ASN A 54 17.27 -21.45 4.21
CA ASN A 54 16.84 -21.58 2.82
C ASN A 54 17.25 -20.33 2.04
N LYS A 55 18.26 -20.47 1.17
CA LYS A 55 18.78 -19.38 0.35
C LYS A 55 17.75 -18.85 -0.65
N LYS A 56 16.97 -19.73 -1.27
CA LYS A 56 15.96 -19.35 -2.28
C LYS A 56 14.90 -18.42 -1.69
N HIS A 57 14.47 -18.69 -0.47
CA HIS A 57 13.45 -17.89 0.22
C HIS A 57 14.01 -16.88 1.20
N GLN A 58 15.33 -16.88 1.42
CA GLN A 58 16.03 -16.06 2.41
C GLN A 58 15.46 -16.21 3.82
N ARG A 59 15.26 -17.45 4.28
CA ARG A 59 14.58 -17.74 5.56
C ARG A 59 15.39 -18.70 6.43
N ILE A 60 15.41 -18.40 7.73
CA ILE A 60 15.83 -19.32 8.79
C ILE A 60 14.57 -19.88 9.46
N PHE A 61 14.41 -21.19 9.54
CA PHE A 61 13.20 -21.84 10.06
C PHE A 61 13.37 -22.39 11.48
N GLY A 62 12.27 -22.76 12.14
CA GLY A 62 12.31 -23.43 13.44
C GLY A 62 12.42 -22.46 14.63
N LEU A 63 11.89 -21.25 14.49
CA LEU A 63 11.92 -20.19 15.50
C LEU A 63 10.61 -20.06 16.30
N THR A 64 9.62 -20.94 16.07
CA THR A 64 8.33 -20.88 16.78
C THR A 64 8.49 -20.87 18.30
N ASN A 65 9.31 -21.79 18.84
CA ASN A 65 9.56 -21.88 20.28
C ASN A 65 10.31 -20.65 20.80
N PHE A 66 11.30 -20.16 20.05
CA PHE A 66 12.03 -18.94 20.39
C PHE A 66 11.10 -17.74 20.54
N TYR A 67 10.24 -17.51 19.55
CA TYR A 67 9.29 -16.40 19.57
C TYR A 67 8.24 -16.56 20.68
N LYS A 68 7.78 -17.78 20.93
CA LYS A 68 6.83 -18.07 22.02
C LYS A 68 7.45 -17.81 23.39
N GLU A 69 8.67 -18.30 23.64
CA GLU A 69 9.40 -18.09 24.90
C GLU A 69 9.70 -16.61 25.16
N LYS A 70 10.04 -15.86 24.11
CA LYS A 70 10.32 -14.41 24.19
C LYS A 70 9.05 -13.54 24.09
N ASN A 71 7.87 -14.14 24.01
CA ASN A 71 6.58 -13.47 23.82
C ASN A 71 6.63 -12.41 22.71
N ALA A 72 7.21 -12.79 21.56
CA ALA A 72 7.47 -11.89 20.45
C ALA A 72 6.18 -11.27 19.90
N LYS A 73 6.22 -9.99 19.57
CA LYS A 73 5.11 -9.26 18.95
C LYS A 73 5.52 -8.66 17.61
N PRO A 74 4.57 -8.46 16.68
CA PRO A 74 4.85 -7.70 15.47
C PRO A 74 5.50 -6.37 15.84
N GLY A 75 6.63 -6.10 15.22
CA GLY A 75 7.43 -4.91 15.46
C GLY A 75 8.61 -5.05 16.42
N ASP A 76 8.71 -6.14 17.18
CA ASP A 76 9.93 -6.48 17.92
C ASP A 76 11.11 -6.66 16.94
N LYS A 77 12.34 -6.39 17.38
CA LYS A 77 13.54 -6.46 16.53
C LYS A 77 14.37 -7.68 16.87
N VAL A 78 14.87 -8.38 15.86
CA VAL A 78 15.83 -9.47 15.99
C VAL A 78 17.16 -9.02 15.40
N THR A 79 18.20 -9.01 16.22
CA THR A 79 19.59 -8.83 15.78
C THR A 79 20.22 -10.20 15.55
N VAL A 80 20.82 -10.39 14.38
CA VAL A 80 21.56 -11.60 14.02
C VAL A 80 23.04 -11.25 13.92
N GLU A 81 23.84 -11.87 14.78
CA GLU A 81 25.31 -11.75 14.76
C GLU A 81 25.91 -13.04 14.21
N PHE A 82 26.77 -12.92 13.19
CA PHE A 82 27.52 -14.04 12.65
C PHE A 82 28.72 -14.35 13.54
N ILE A 83 28.83 -15.61 13.97
CA ILE A 83 29.95 -16.11 14.77
C ILE A 83 30.73 -17.08 13.87
N SER A 84 31.96 -16.72 13.53
CA SER A 84 32.80 -17.57 12.68
C SER A 84 33.06 -18.93 13.31
N SER A 85 33.06 -19.99 12.47
CA SER A 85 33.53 -21.30 12.89
C SER A 85 35.01 -21.47 12.63
N ARG A 86 35.75 -21.92 13.65
CA ARG A 86 37.17 -22.27 13.59
C ARG A 86 37.47 -23.48 12.66
N SER A 87 36.46 -24.15 12.10
CA SER A 87 36.64 -25.39 11.30
C SER A 87 35.96 -25.38 9.93
N GLY A 88 35.44 -24.24 9.47
CA GLY A 88 35.02 -24.04 8.06
C GLY A 88 33.83 -24.88 7.57
N LYS A 89 33.14 -25.65 8.42
CA LYS A 89 32.02 -26.51 8.03
C LYS A 89 30.69 -26.24 8.73
N THR A 90 30.66 -25.34 9.71
CA THR A 90 29.46 -25.13 10.54
C THR A 90 29.26 -23.65 10.78
N GLU A 91 28.15 -23.09 10.33
CA GLU A 91 27.87 -21.68 10.52
C GLU A 91 27.04 -21.47 11.78
N PHE A 92 27.47 -20.52 12.61
CA PHE A 92 26.85 -20.19 13.89
C PHE A 92 26.31 -18.77 13.85
N TYR A 93 25.06 -18.61 14.25
CA TYR A 93 24.38 -17.32 14.31
C TYR A 93 23.82 -17.09 15.71
N LYS A 94 24.06 -15.92 16.29
CA LYS A 94 23.42 -15.52 17.55
C LYS A 94 22.23 -14.63 17.25
N LEU A 95 21.05 -15.01 17.75
CA LEU A 95 19.83 -14.22 17.62
C LEU A 95 19.51 -13.57 18.96
N ASN A 96 19.34 -12.26 18.96
CA ASN A 96 18.89 -11.51 20.13
C ASN A 96 17.59 -10.78 19.80
N LEU A 97 16.56 -10.93 20.62
CA LEU A 97 15.27 -10.25 20.44
C LEU A 97 15.17 -9.04 21.38
N ALA A 98 14.97 -7.85 20.80
CA ALA A 98 14.70 -6.61 21.48
C ALA A 98 13.22 -6.21 21.31
N LYS A 99 12.58 -5.77 22.39
CA LYS A 99 11.18 -5.32 22.35
C LYS A 99 11.06 -3.97 21.65
N ALA A 100 10.00 -3.81 20.87
CA ALA A 100 9.68 -2.52 20.27
C ALA A 100 9.42 -1.48 21.37
N THR A 101 10.07 -0.31 21.28
CA THR A 101 9.83 0.80 22.21
C THR A 101 8.62 1.64 21.77
N LEU A 102 8.07 2.44 22.69
CA LEU A 102 6.98 3.39 22.37
C LEU A 102 7.39 4.43 21.30
N GLU A 103 8.68 4.71 21.16
CA GLU A 103 9.25 5.58 20.12
C GLU A 103 9.31 4.87 18.75
N ASP A 104 9.53 3.55 18.74
CA ASP A 104 9.46 2.71 17.53
C ASP A 104 8.02 2.55 17.00
N ILE A 105 7.02 2.58 17.90
CA ILE A 105 5.59 2.49 17.55
C ILE A 105 5.07 3.84 17.01
N LYS A 106 5.56 4.97 17.54
CA LYS A 106 5.17 6.31 17.05
C LYS A 106 5.82 6.67 15.70
N ARG A 107 6.89 5.99 15.31
CA ARG A 107 7.53 6.09 13.99
C ARG A 107 6.92 5.13 12.96
N GLU A 108 5.59 4.97 12.95
CA GLU A 108 4.85 4.28 11.87
C GLU A 108 4.81 5.11 10.56
N GLU A 109 5.95 5.66 10.14
CA GLU A 109 6.22 5.90 8.72
C GLU A 109 7.25 4.84 8.30
N ILE A 110 6.78 3.90 7.49
CA ILE A 110 7.54 2.81 6.86
C ILE A 110 8.93 3.33 6.42
N THR A 111 10.02 2.73 6.92
CA THR A 111 11.37 3.14 6.53
C THR A 111 11.61 2.90 5.03
N GLU A 112 12.34 3.82 4.39
CA GLU A 112 12.66 3.77 2.95
C GLU A 112 13.36 2.47 2.49
N LYS A 113 13.90 1.66 3.42
CA LYS A 113 14.56 0.38 3.13
C LYS A 113 13.65 -0.87 3.18
N GLU A 114 12.55 -0.85 3.93
CA GLU A 114 11.52 -1.90 3.81
C GLU A 114 10.66 -1.71 2.53
N ALA A 115 10.89 -0.62 1.80
CA ALA A 115 10.22 -0.27 0.56
C ALA A 115 10.67 -1.04 -0.69
N GLU A 116 11.73 -1.84 -0.63
CA GLU A 116 12.38 -2.45 -1.81
C GLU A 116 11.91 -3.87 -2.18
N GLU A 117 10.78 -4.35 -1.64
CA GLU A 117 9.99 -5.39 -2.31
C GLU A 117 8.86 -4.76 -3.11
N ILE A 118 9.26 -3.93 -4.08
CA ILE A 118 8.34 -3.42 -5.09
C ILE A 118 8.03 -4.61 -5.98
N ILE A 119 6.80 -5.11 -5.93
CA ILE A 119 6.27 -5.96 -6.99
C ILE A 119 6.58 -5.27 -8.30
N ASP A 120 7.29 -5.94 -9.22
CA ASP A 120 7.63 -5.35 -10.49
C ASP A 120 6.36 -5.20 -11.34
N LEU A 121 5.77 -4.01 -11.30
CA LEU A 121 4.61 -3.65 -12.09
C LEU A 121 4.98 -3.13 -13.48
N SER A 122 6.25 -3.24 -13.92
CA SER A 122 6.69 -2.76 -15.24
C SER A 122 6.04 -3.53 -16.39
N GLY A 123 5.75 -4.82 -16.18
CA GLY A 123 5.03 -5.67 -17.13
C GLY A 123 3.52 -5.37 -17.26
N LEU A 124 2.95 -4.56 -16.36
CA LEU A 124 1.54 -4.19 -16.42
C LEU A 124 1.32 -2.92 -17.25
N SER A 125 0.44 -3.01 -18.24
CA SER A 125 0.01 -1.86 -19.04
C SER A 125 -0.71 -0.81 -18.17
N SER A 126 -0.71 0.45 -18.61
CA SER A 126 -1.45 1.53 -17.94
C SER A 126 -2.94 1.22 -17.83
N GLN A 127 -3.51 0.53 -18.83
CA GLN A 127 -4.91 0.12 -18.83
C GLN A 127 -5.18 -0.96 -17.79
N ALA A 128 -4.31 -1.97 -17.67
CA ALA A 128 -4.43 -3.01 -16.64
C ALA A 128 -4.35 -2.39 -15.23
N LYS A 129 -3.45 -1.42 -15.04
CA LYS A 129 -3.33 -0.65 -13.80
C LYS A 129 -4.58 0.18 -13.49
N GLY A 130 -5.17 0.83 -14.50
CA GLY A 130 -6.48 1.51 -14.37
C GLY A 130 -7.57 0.54 -13.89
N ASN A 131 -7.76 -0.55 -14.65
CA ASN A 131 -8.77 -1.56 -14.37
C ASN A 131 -8.66 -2.13 -12.94
N ILE A 132 -7.47 -2.45 -12.46
CA ILE A 132 -7.27 -2.95 -11.09
C ILE A 132 -7.82 -1.96 -10.06
N VAL A 133 -7.50 -0.68 -10.20
CA VAL A 133 -7.94 0.35 -9.25
C VAL A 133 -9.45 0.61 -9.36
N GLU A 134 -10.00 0.63 -10.58
CA GLU A 134 -11.44 0.73 -10.79
C GLU A 134 -12.20 -0.43 -10.14
N ASP A 135 -11.69 -1.66 -10.27
CA ASP A 135 -12.28 -2.84 -9.64
C ASP A 135 -12.22 -2.74 -8.11
N ARG A 136 -11.12 -2.24 -7.53
CA ARG A 136 -11.03 -1.97 -6.08
C ARG A 136 -12.05 -0.94 -5.60
N ILE A 137 -12.26 0.14 -6.35
CA ILE A 137 -13.27 1.15 -6.01
C ILE A 137 -14.68 0.56 -6.12
N LYS A 138 -14.96 -0.23 -7.16
CA LYS A 138 -16.23 -0.95 -7.32
C LYS A 138 -16.49 -1.88 -6.13
N GLU A 139 -15.51 -2.71 -5.77
CA GLU A 139 -15.58 -3.60 -4.61
C GLU A 139 -15.87 -2.81 -3.33
N LEU A 140 -15.15 -1.70 -3.11
CA LEU A 140 -15.34 -0.84 -1.96
C LEU A 140 -16.77 -0.26 -1.90
N ILE A 141 -17.29 0.23 -3.01
CA ILE A 141 -18.66 0.78 -3.06
C ILE A 141 -19.69 -0.31 -2.76
N LEU A 142 -19.54 -1.51 -3.33
CA LEU A 142 -20.46 -2.61 -3.10
C LEU A 142 -20.42 -3.10 -1.65
N LEU A 143 -19.22 -3.26 -1.08
CA LEU A 143 -19.01 -3.72 0.29
C LEU A 143 -19.56 -2.72 1.30
N TYR A 144 -19.19 -1.45 1.23
CA TYR A 144 -19.66 -0.44 2.19
C TYR A 144 -21.06 0.08 1.86
N GLY A 145 -21.54 -0.09 0.63
CA GLY A 145 -22.89 0.27 0.21
C GLY A 145 -23.97 -0.67 0.74
N GLN A 146 -23.60 -1.88 1.21
CA GLN A 146 -24.49 -2.81 1.91
C GLN A 146 -25.81 -3.08 1.16
N GLY A 147 -25.72 -3.19 -0.18
CA GLY A 147 -26.88 -3.41 -1.06
C GLY A 147 -27.73 -2.18 -1.36
N LEU A 148 -27.44 -1.00 -0.80
CA LEU A 148 -28.12 0.27 -1.13
C LEU A 148 -27.63 0.88 -2.45
N LEU A 149 -26.38 0.61 -2.80
CA LEU A 149 -25.72 1.10 -4.00
C LEU A 149 -25.40 -0.05 -4.95
N ASN A 150 -25.67 0.16 -6.23
CA ASN A 150 -25.20 -0.65 -7.33
C ASN A 150 -24.12 0.12 -8.10
N VAL A 151 -23.18 -0.61 -8.69
CA VAL A 151 -22.11 -0.04 -9.51
C VAL A 151 -22.04 -0.78 -10.83
N TYR A 152 -22.04 -0.03 -11.93
CA TYR A 152 -21.91 -0.54 -13.29
C TYR A 152 -20.62 0.01 -13.91
N LYS A 153 -19.91 -0.85 -14.64
CA LYS A 153 -18.77 -0.44 -15.46
C LYS A 153 -19.22 -0.44 -16.93
N PRO A 154 -19.11 0.68 -17.67
CA PRO A 154 -19.51 0.71 -19.06
C PRO A 154 -18.59 -0.18 -19.90
N THR A 155 -19.16 -0.83 -20.92
CA THR A 155 -18.40 -1.70 -21.84
C THR A 155 -17.44 -0.90 -22.72
N ASN A 156 -17.84 0.33 -23.08
CA ASN A 156 -17.05 1.25 -23.89
C ASN A 156 -16.75 2.52 -23.07
N ASP A 157 -15.49 2.92 -23.02
CA ASP A 157 -15.04 4.15 -22.34
C ASP A 157 -14.79 5.28 -23.36
N THR A 158 -15.87 5.82 -23.93
CA THR A 158 -15.78 6.94 -24.88
C THR A 158 -15.89 8.30 -24.22
N GLU A 159 -16.46 8.36 -23.01
CA GLU A 159 -16.75 9.62 -22.30
C GLU A 159 -15.85 9.84 -21.08
N GLY A 160 -14.90 8.93 -20.82
CA GLY A 160 -14.06 8.98 -19.62
C GLY A 160 -14.82 8.70 -18.34
N ILE A 161 -15.90 7.92 -18.42
CA ILE A 161 -16.71 7.47 -17.29
C ILE A 161 -16.27 6.04 -17.00
N ASP A 162 -15.65 5.83 -15.85
CA ASP A 162 -15.11 4.53 -15.47
C ASP A 162 -16.14 3.70 -14.67
N LEU A 163 -16.93 4.36 -13.82
CA LEU A 163 -17.99 3.71 -13.03
C LEU A 163 -19.27 4.56 -13.00
N ILE A 164 -20.42 3.88 -13.01
CA ILE A 164 -21.75 4.46 -12.84
C ILE A 164 -22.32 3.91 -11.54
N VAL A 165 -22.56 4.78 -10.57
CA VAL A 165 -23.12 4.42 -9.26
C VAL A 165 -24.60 4.78 -9.24
N VAL A 166 -25.44 3.87 -8.76
CA VAL A 166 -26.89 4.04 -8.66
C VAL A 166 -27.33 3.65 -7.26
N LYS A 167 -28.18 4.47 -6.63
CA LYS A 167 -28.85 4.14 -5.36
C LYS A 167 -30.20 3.49 -5.65
N ASN A 168 -30.54 2.42 -4.94
CA ASN A 168 -31.85 1.77 -5.10
C ASN A 168 -32.99 2.76 -4.91
N GLY A 169 -33.94 2.75 -5.85
CA GLY A 169 -35.09 3.68 -5.85
C GLY A 169 -34.77 5.09 -6.34
N VAL A 170 -33.51 5.40 -6.70
CA VAL A 170 -33.11 6.68 -7.30
C VAL A 170 -32.65 6.46 -8.73
N TYR A 171 -33.33 7.10 -9.68
CA TYR A 171 -33.06 6.92 -11.10
C TYR A 171 -31.95 7.83 -11.65
N GLN A 172 -31.50 8.82 -10.88
CA GLN A 172 -30.39 9.69 -11.26
C GLN A 172 -29.06 9.07 -10.82
N PRO A 173 -28.15 8.70 -11.75
CA PRO A 173 -26.87 8.11 -11.38
C PRO A 173 -25.83 9.16 -10.97
N LEU A 174 -24.82 8.71 -10.22
CA LEU A 174 -23.55 9.41 -10.07
C LEU A 174 -22.51 8.75 -10.98
N PHE A 175 -21.75 9.56 -11.69
CA PHE A 175 -20.69 9.11 -12.59
C PHE A 175 -19.34 9.34 -11.93
N LEU A 176 -18.47 8.34 -12.00
CA LEU A 176 -17.11 8.42 -11.50
C LEU A 176 -16.12 8.24 -12.63
N GLN A 177 -15.16 9.16 -12.69
CA GLN A 177 -13.93 9.01 -13.44
C GLN A 177 -12.79 8.70 -12.46
N VAL A 178 -12.21 7.52 -12.55
CA VAL A 178 -11.17 7.02 -11.67
C VAL A 178 -9.79 7.29 -12.30
N LYS A 179 -8.90 7.92 -11.53
CA LYS A 179 -7.51 8.15 -11.92
C LYS A 179 -6.57 7.45 -10.96
N SER A 180 -5.94 6.39 -11.45
CA SER A 180 -5.00 5.57 -10.69
C SER A 180 -3.60 6.20 -10.66
N ASN A 181 -3.01 6.21 -9.47
CA ASN A 181 -1.62 6.59 -9.23
C ASN A 181 -0.91 5.39 -8.61
N TYR A 182 0.20 4.96 -9.22
CA TYR A 182 1.07 3.90 -8.69
C TYR A 182 2.38 4.46 -8.12
N LYS A 183 2.59 5.76 -8.28
CA LYS A 183 3.70 6.53 -7.72
C LYS A 183 3.16 7.87 -7.25
N LEU A 184 3.59 8.32 -6.08
CA LEU A 184 3.24 9.63 -5.55
C LEU A 184 4.21 10.69 -6.07
N HIS A 185 3.69 11.84 -6.47
CA HIS A 185 4.49 12.99 -6.88
C HIS A 185 5.18 13.60 -5.65
N GLY A 186 6.51 13.73 -5.72
CA GLY A 186 7.32 14.15 -4.56
C GLY A 186 7.18 13.22 -3.35
N GLY A 187 6.78 11.95 -3.57
CA GLY A 187 6.59 10.95 -2.53
C GLY A 187 5.34 11.10 -1.65
N ARG A 188 4.58 12.19 -1.77
CA ARG A 188 3.47 12.50 -0.84
C ARG A 188 2.19 13.01 -1.49
N ASN A 189 2.23 13.31 -2.79
CA ASN A 189 1.10 13.94 -3.47
C ASN A 189 0.49 13.00 -4.52
N LEU A 190 -0.83 12.91 -4.50
CA LEU A 190 -1.63 12.42 -5.61
C LEU A 190 -1.62 13.46 -6.72
N LEU A 191 -1.45 12.99 -7.95
CA LEU A 191 -1.51 13.83 -9.12
C LEU A 191 -2.63 13.30 -10.01
N VAL A 192 -3.74 14.03 -10.04
CA VAL A 192 -4.93 13.69 -10.83
C VAL A 192 -4.90 14.53 -12.10
N GLN A 193 -4.90 13.88 -13.25
CA GLN A 193 -4.96 14.53 -14.55
C GLN A 193 -6.15 14.01 -15.34
N VAL A 194 -6.94 14.94 -15.88
CA VAL A 194 -8.06 14.64 -16.77
C VAL A 194 -7.90 15.46 -18.04
N GLY A 195 -8.08 14.83 -19.19
CA GLY A 195 -7.99 15.51 -20.49
C GLY A 195 -9.26 16.28 -20.82
N ASP A 196 -9.13 17.38 -21.56
CA ASP A 196 -10.27 18.23 -21.94
C ASP A 196 -11.34 17.48 -22.75
N LYS A 197 -10.94 16.42 -23.46
CA LYS A 197 -11.86 15.58 -24.24
C LYS A 197 -12.78 14.70 -23.40
N THR A 198 -12.42 14.44 -22.15
CA THR A 198 -13.14 13.53 -21.24
C THR A 198 -13.59 14.19 -19.95
N LEU A 199 -13.20 15.45 -19.72
CA LEU A 199 -13.70 16.25 -18.60
C LEU A 199 -14.89 17.08 -19.09
N HIS A 200 -16.09 16.52 -18.94
CA HIS A 200 -17.34 17.25 -19.16
C HIS A 200 -17.94 17.64 -17.81
N PRO A 201 -17.77 18.89 -17.33
CA PRO A 201 -18.19 19.29 -16.00
C PRO A 201 -19.69 19.08 -15.82
N HIS A 202 -20.07 18.33 -14.78
CA HIS A 202 -21.46 18.03 -14.49
C HIS A 202 -21.67 17.78 -13.00
N HIS A 203 -22.82 18.18 -12.46
CA HIS A 203 -23.14 18.06 -11.04
C HIS A 203 -23.21 16.61 -10.53
N THR A 204 -23.39 15.63 -11.43
CA THR A 204 -23.34 14.19 -11.10
C THR A 204 -22.02 13.51 -11.45
N LEU A 205 -21.06 14.22 -12.06
CA LEU A 205 -19.75 13.65 -12.42
C LEU A 205 -18.70 14.04 -11.39
N PHE A 206 -17.99 13.04 -10.88
CA PHE A 206 -16.92 13.18 -9.90
C PHE A 206 -15.65 12.49 -10.39
N VAL A 207 -14.50 13.03 -10.01
CA VAL A 207 -13.19 12.47 -10.27
C VAL A 207 -12.65 11.85 -8.98
N ALA A 208 -12.37 10.55 -9.03
CA ALA A 208 -11.78 9.79 -7.94
C ALA A 208 -10.27 9.61 -8.18
N GLY A 209 -9.45 10.30 -7.39
CA GLY A 209 -7.99 10.15 -7.44
C GLY A 209 -7.51 9.12 -6.42
N VAL A 210 -6.91 8.03 -6.87
CA VAL A 210 -6.61 6.88 -6.00
C VAL A 210 -5.14 6.51 -6.09
N TYR A 211 -4.47 6.37 -4.96
CA TYR A 211 -3.13 5.78 -4.90
C TYR A 211 -3.27 4.28 -4.65
N PHE A 212 -2.76 3.46 -5.57
CA PHE A 212 -2.56 2.04 -5.33
C PHE A 212 -1.19 1.87 -4.70
N ASN A 213 -1.13 1.28 -3.51
CA ASN A 213 0.12 0.97 -2.83
C ASN A 213 0.60 -0.41 -3.31
N PRO A 214 1.67 -0.49 -4.15
CA PRO A 214 2.15 -1.77 -4.67
C PRO A 214 2.67 -2.70 -3.58
N LYS A 215 3.02 -2.16 -2.41
CA LYS A 215 3.54 -2.95 -1.27
C LYS A 215 2.42 -3.70 -0.56
N GLU A 216 1.28 -3.02 -0.37
CA GLU A 216 0.12 -3.59 0.32
C GLU A 216 -0.83 -4.31 -0.64
N LEU A 217 -0.56 -4.23 -1.96
CA LEU A 217 -1.46 -4.71 -3.03
C LEU A 217 -2.89 -4.16 -2.91
N GLU A 218 -3.00 -2.95 -2.38
CA GLU A 218 -4.26 -2.34 -2.01
C GLU A 218 -4.24 -0.83 -2.25
N ILE A 219 -5.42 -0.25 -2.44
CA ILE A 219 -5.57 1.21 -2.48
C ILE A 219 -5.30 1.84 -1.11
N ASN A 220 -4.78 3.06 -1.13
CA ASN A 220 -4.52 3.83 0.08
C ASN A 220 -5.79 4.01 0.92
N ASP A 221 -5.64 4.15 2.24
CA ASP A 221 -6.76 4.40 3.15
C ASP A 221 -7.50 5.71 2.84
N LYS A 222 -6.86 6.64 2.13
CA LYS A 222 -7.47 7.86 1.65
C LYS A 222 -7.48 7.93 0.13
N LEU A 223 -8.54 8.50 -0.41
CA LEU A 223 -8.69 8.78 -1.83
C LEU A 223 -9.25 10.18 -2.01
N ALA A 224 -8.96 10.81 -3.15
CA ALA A 224 -9.55 12.09 -3.51
C ALA A 224 -10.91 11.86 -4.16
N PHE A 225 -11.95 12.54 -3.69
CA PHE A 225 -13.28 12.52 -4.28
C PHE A 225 -13.70 13.95 -4.60
N ILE A 226 -13.53 14.34 -5.87
CA ILE A 226 -13.59 15.74 -6.30
C ILE A 226 -14.75 15.93 -7.30
N PRO A 227 -15.63 16.91 -7.14
CA PRO A 227 -16.60 17.27 -8.19
C PRO A 227 -15.89 17.64 -9.49
N SER A 228 -16.38 17.16 -10.64
CA SER A 228 -15.77 17.45 -11.95
C SER A 228 -15.71 18.96 -12.25
N GLU A 229 -16.71 19.71 -11.80
CA GLU A 229 -16.73 21.17 -11.93
C GLU A 229 -15.57 21.85 -11.21
N VAL A 230 -15.17 21.33 -10.05
CA VAL A 230 -14.03 21.85 -9.29
C VAL A 230 -12.75 21.53 -10.06
N VAL A 231 -12.58 20.30 -10.56
CA VAL A 231 -11.41 19.94 -11.37
C VAL A 231 -11.28 20.86 -12.59
N TYR A 232 -12.39 21.16 -13.27
CA TYR A 232 -12.42 22.02 -14.43
C TYR A 232 -12.14 23.49 -14.10
N LYS A 233 -12.80 24.06 -13.10
CA LYS A 233 -12.68 25.48 -12.74
C LYS A 233 -11.33 25.80 -12.08
N GLU A 234 -10.84 24.87 -11.26
CA GLU A 234 -9.76 25.15 -10.31
C GLU A 234 -8.47 24.37 -10.59
N GLY A 235 -8.53 23.33 -11.41
CA GLY A 235 -7.37 22.55 -11.82
C GLY A 235 -6.42 23.37 -12.69
N GLN A 236 -5.12 23.13 -12.52
CA GLN A 236 -4.10 23.76 -13.35
C GLN A 236 -4.18 23.23 -14.78
N LYS A 237 -4.26 24.12 -15.77
CA LYS A 237 -4.15 23.72 -17.18
C LYS A 237 -2.74 23.20 -17.47
N VAL A 238 -2.68 22.02 -18.09
CA VAL A 238 -1.42 21.36 -18.46
C VAL A 238 -1.50 20.81 -19.88
N LYS A 239 -0.34 20.72 -20.54
CA LYS A 239 -0.20 19.93 -21.75
C LYS A 239 -0.10 18.45 -21.37
N LEU A 240 -0.88 17.62 -22.04
CA LEU A 240 -0.81 16.16 -21.98
C LEU A 240 0.04 15.66 -23.17
N SER A 241 0.07 14.34 -23.39
CA SER A 241 0.79 13.76 -24.52
C SER A 241 0.31 14.34 -25.86
N GLY A 242 1.28 14.74 -26.71
CA GLY A 242 1.02 15.34 -28.02
C GLY A 242 0.45 16.76 -27.93
N SER A 243 -0.60 17.02 -28.70
CA SER A 243 -1.32 18.31 -28.72
C SER A 243 -2.47 18.39 -27.72
N ASN A 244 -2.72 17.33 -26.94
CA ASN A 244 -3.85 17.31 -26.00
C ASN A 244 -3.57 18.19 -24.78
N THR A 245 -4.62 18.84 -24.27
CA THR A 245 -4.60 19.62 -23.03
C THR A 245 -5.52 19.00 -21.99
N GLY A 246 -5.32 19.37 -20.73
CA GLY A 246 -6.13 18.88 -19.63
C GLY A 246 -5.98 19.71 -18.36
N HIS A 247 -6.68 19.26 -17.33
CA HIS A 247 -6.68 19.83 -16.00
C HIS A 247 -5.94 18.91 -15.04
N ARG A 248 -5.04 19.48 -14.25
CA ARG A 248 -4.25 18.80 -13.22
C ARG A 248 -4.62 19.32 -11.85
N VAL A 249 -4.88 18.38 -10.95
CA VAL A 249 -5.07 18.63 -9.53
C VAL A 249 -4.01 17.87 -8.74
N THR A 250 -3.39 18.55 -7.78
CA THR A 250 -2.41 17.96 -6.87
C THR A 250 -3.01 17.92 -5.47
N ILE A 251 -3.18 16.72 -4.92
CA ILE A 251 -3.72 16.51 -3.57
C ILE A 251 -2.61 15.98 -2.68
N SER A 252 -2.37 16.62 -1.54
CA SER A 252 -1.41 16.11 -0.57
C SER A 252 -2.05 15.03 0.31
N LEU A 253 -1.39 13.88 0.43
CA LEU A 253 -1.81 12.80 1.35
C LEU A 253 -1.30 13.02 2.78
N LYS A 254 -0.49 14.06 3.02
CA LYS A 254 0.06 14.37 4.34
C LYS A 254 -1.06 14.77 5.30
N ASP A 255 -1.03 14.21 6.50
CA ASP A 255 -1.95 14.59 7.58
C ASP A 255 -1.83 16.08 7.94
N GLY A 256 -2.97 16.72 8.14
CA GLY A 256 -3.05 18.14 8.48
C GLY A 256 -2.62 19.11 7.36
N SER A 257 -2.50 18.64 6.12
CA SER A 257 -2.19 19.53 4.99
C SER A 257 -3.31 20.55 4.74
N THR A 258 -2.95 21.80 4.54
CA THR A 258 -3.85 22.91 4.17
C THR A 258 -3.83 23.20 2.67
N ALA A 259 -3.32 22.26 1.86
CA ALA A 259 -3.26 22.43 0.42
C ALA A 259 -4.68 22.49 -0.18
N LYS A 260 -4.84 23.27 -1.24
CA LYS A 260 -6.13 23.63 -1.85
C LYS A 260 -7.11 22.47 -2.02
N PHE A 261 -6.65 21.32 -2.48
CA PHE A 261 -7.53 20.18 -2.80
C PHE A 261 -7.57 19.11 -1.70
N THR A 262 -6.90 19.33 -0.56
CA THR A 262 -6.89 18.36 0.55
C THR A 262 -8.25 18.23 1.21
N GLU A 263 -9.14 19.23 1.11
CA GLU A 263 -10.53 19.12 1.59
C GLU A 263 -11.35 18.01 0.90
N TYR A 264 -10.96 17.64 -0.33
CA TYR A 264 -11.60 16.56 -1.08
C TYR A 264 -11.00 15.18 -0.80
N LEU A 265 -10.04 15.10 0.12
CA LEU A 265 -9.46 13.84 0.54
C LEU A 265 -10.38 13.18 1.57
N VAL A 266 -10.86 11.98 1.24
CA VAL A 266 -11.79 11.21 2.07
C VAL A 266 -11.16 9.88 2.44
N LYS A 267 -11.48 9.37 3.63
CA LYS A 267 -11.14 8.00 3.98
C LYS A 267 -11.95 7.05 3.10
N LYS A 268 -11.36 5.90 2.78
CA LYS A 268 -11.98 4.86 1.96
C LYS A 268 -13.29 4.36 2.60
N THR A 269 -13.34 4.30 3.93
CA THR A 269 -14.55 3.94 4.70
C THR A 269 -15.65 4.99 4.59
N ASP A 270 -15.28 6.27 4.43
CA ASP A 270 -16.21 7.40 4.40
C ASP A 270 -16.60 7.78 2.96
N PHE A 271 -15.88 7.28 1.97
CA PHE A 271 -16.16 7.54 0.56
C PHE A 271 -17.58 7.13 0.15
N VAL A 272 -18.05 5.97 0.62
CA VAL A 272 -19.42 5.53 0.33
C VAL A 272 -20.46 6.41 1.02
N ASN A 273 -20.19 6.86 2.24
CA ASN A 273 -21.05 7.83 2.92
C ASN A 273 -21.15 9.14 2.12
N LYS A 274 -20.04 9.60 1.53
CA LYS A 274 -20.03 10.77 0.64
C LYS A 274 -20.85 10.58 -0.63
N LEU A 275 -20.86 9.38 -1.23
CA LEU A 275 -21.74 9.06 -2.35
C LEU A 275 -23.22 9.11 -1.93
N LEU A 276 -23.56 8.53 -0.77
CA LEU A 276 -24.92 8.55 -0.23
C LEU A 276 -25.41 9.97 0.10
N GLU A 277 -24.54 10.80 0.68
CA GLU A 277 -24.80 12.24 0.90
C GLU A 277 -25.15 12.95 -0.41
N LYS A 278 -24.46 12.62 -1.51
CA LYS A 278 -24.74 13.19 -2.83
C LYS A 278 -26.05 12.73 -3.44
N PHE A 279 -26.44 11.47 -3.27
CA PHE A 279 -27.80 11.04 -3.64
C PHE A 279 -28.86 11.76 -2.81
N ALA A 280 -28.65 11.91 -1.50
CA ALA A 280 -29.59 12.62 -0.63
C ALA A 280 -29.73 14.10 -1.02
N GLU A 281 -28.66 14.73 -1.50
CA GLU A 281 -28.69 16.09 -2.06
C GLU A 281 -29.53 16.14 -3.33
N ILE A 282 -29.30 15.24 -4.30
CA ILE A 282 -30.07 15.16 -5.55
C ILE A 282 -31.57 14.94 -5.26
N GLU A 283 -31.91 14.01 -4.37
CA GLU A 283 -33.30 13.71 -4.00
C GLU A 283 -34.06 14.92 -3.42
N ARG A 284 -33.37 15.94 -2.88
CA ARG A 284 -34.02 17.17 -2.41
C ARG A 284 -34.52 18.05 -3.54
N TYR A 285 -33.86 18.01 -4.69
CA TYR A 285 -34.16 18.87 -5.84
C TYR A 285 -35.10 18.23 -6.86
N TYR A 286 -35.26 16.90 -6.82
CA TYR A 286 -36.03 16.12 -7.79
C TYR A 286 -37.26 15.40 -7.19
N LYS A 287 -37.88 16.01 -6.16
CA LYS A 287 -39.19 15.54 -5.65
C LYS A 287 -40.34 15.93 -6.59
#